data_AF-A0A960J1F7-F1
#
_entry.id   AF-A0A960J1F7-F1
#
_cell.length_a   1.000
_cell.length_b   1.000
_cell.length_c   1.000
_cell.angle_alpha   90.00
_cell.angle_beta   90.00
_cell.angle_gamma   90.00
#
_symmetry.space_group_name_H-M   'P 1'
#
loop_
_entity.id
_entity.type
_entity.pdbx_description
1 polymer ?
#
loop_
_entity_poly.entity_id
_entity_poly.type
_entity_poly.pdbx_seq_one_letter_code
_entity_poly.pdbx_strand_id
1 'polypeptide(L)' 'MPWDIRGLIEGFYGRPWSWDERCAVARFVAERGMTHYVYAPKDDPRHRERWRDPYPPRSWPASRA' A
#
# COMPACT_ATOMS: atom_id res chain seq x y z
N MET A 1 -22.59 -9.28 6.00
CA MET A 1 -22.24 -8.74 4.67
C MET A 1 -21.12 -9.60 4.10
N PRO A 2 -21.37 -10.50 3.13
CA PRO A 2 -20.52 -11.65 2.89
C PRO A 2 -19.53 -11.40 1.76
N TRP A 3 -18.56 -10.52 1.99
CA TRP A 3 -17.39 -10.43 1.13
C TRP A 3 -16.17 -10.66 2.03
N ASP A 4 -15.42 -11.73 1.76
CA ASP A 4 -14.22 -12.09 2.54
C ASP A 4 -13.15 -11.00 2.41
N ILE A 5 -13.08 -10.36 1.25
CA ILE A 5 -12.20 -9.23 0.97
C ILE A 5 -13.02 -7.95 0.94
N ARG A 6 -12.77 -7.08 1.92
CA ARG A 6 -13.30 -5.71 1.98
C ARG A 6 -12.11 -4.80 2.18
N GLY A 7 -11.93 -3.80 1.33
CA GLY A 7 -10.67 -3.07 1.36
C GLY A 7 -10.58 -1.96 0.35
N LEU A 8 -9.39 -1.39 0.29
CA LEU A 8 -9.04 -0.33 -0.64
C LEU A 8 -7.84 -0.74 -1.48
N ILE A 9 -7.84 -0.36 -2.76
CA ILE A 9 -6.72 -0.54 -3.68
C ILE A 9 -6.14 0.83 -4.08
N GLU A 10 -4.85 1.05 -3.85
CA GLU A 10 -4.11 2.20 -4.39
C GLU A 10 -3.79 1.92 -5.86
N GLY A 11 -4.80 1.92 -6.73
CA GLY A 11 -4.70 1.44 -8.12
C GLY A 11 -4.65 2.53 -9.19
N PHE A 12 -4.55 3.81 -8.80
CA PHE A 12 -4.61 4.95 -9.69
C PHE A 12 -3.25 5.31 -10.33
N TYR A 13 -3.31 6.12 -11.39
CA TYR A 13 -2.16 6.82 -11.99
C TYR A 13 -1.93 8.17 -11.30
N GLY A 14 -0.69 8.66 -11.29
CA GLY A 14 -0.27 9.86 -10.59
C GLY A 14 0.56 9.55 -9.34
N ARG A 15 0.84 10.60 -8.55
CA ARG A 15 1.70 10.52 -7.36
C ARG A 15 1.21 9.42 -6.40
N PRO A 16 1.99 8.35 -6.16
CA PRO A 16 1.66 7.38 -5.14
C PRO A 16 1.52 8.04 -3.77
N TRP A 17 0.72 7.46 -2.90
CA TRP A 17 0.60 7.96 -1.54
C TRP A 17 1.93 7.83 -0.80
N SER A 18 2.25 8.83 0.00
CA SER A 18 3.32 8.75 0.99
C SER A 18 3.01 7.67 2.03
N TRP A 19 4.02 7.24 2.79
CA TRP A 19 3.84 6.26 3.84
C TRP A 19 2.81 6.70 4.88
N ASP A 20 2.82 7.97 5.28
CA ASP A 20 1.89 8.50 6.28
C ASP A 20 0.46 8.57 5.75
N GLU A 21 0.27 8.94 4.48
CA GLU A 21 -1.03 8.89 3.79
C GLU A 21 -1.57 7.45 3.75
N ARG A 22 -0.72 6.46 3.46
CA ARG A 22 -1.10 5.04 3.48
C ARG A 22 -1.51 4.58 4.88
N CYS A 23 -0.76 4.96 5.91
CA CYS A 23 -1.12 4.67 7.30
C CYS A 23 -2.45 5.32 7.70
N ALA A 24 -2.70 6.56 7.28
CA ALA A 24 -3.96 7.25 7.54
C ALA A 24 -5.14 6.55 6.85
N VAL A 25 -4.99 6.17 5.58
CA VAL A 25 -6.00 5.43 4.82
C VAL A 25 -6.25 4.05 5.45
N ALA A 26 -5.21 3.32 5.83
CA ALA A 26 -5.33 2.02 6.48
C ALA A 26 -6.16 2.11 7.78
N ARG A 27 -5.93 3.13 8.61
CA ARG A 27 -6.73 3.39 9.83
C ARG A 27 -8.19 3.72 9.47
N PHE A 28 -8.39 4.62 8.51
CA PHE A 28 -9.72 5.04 8.07
C PHE A 28 -10.57 3.87 7.57
N VAL A 29 -10.01 2.96 6.77
CA VAL A 29 -10.75 1.80 6.25
C VAL A 29 -10.97 0.74 7.34
N ALA A 30 -10.02 0.57 8.27
CA ALA A 30 -10.15 -0.35 9.40
C ALA A 30 -11.30 0.05 10.34
N GLU A 31 -11.46 1.34 10.64
CA GLU A 31 -12.59 1.88 11.43
C GLU A 31 -13.95 1.58 10.80
N ARG A 32 -13.99 1.30 9.49
CA ARG A 32 -15.20 0.96 8.72
C ARG A 32 -15.38 -0.55 8.50
N GLY A 33 -14.59 -1.37 9.20
CA GLY A 33 -14.65 -2.82 9.12
C GLY A 33 -14.11 -3.40 7.82
N MET A 34 -13.31 -2.63 7.06
CA MET A 34 -12.55 -3.17 5.95
C MET A 34 -11.29 -3.87 6.47
N THR A 35 -10.87 -4.92 5.77
CA THR A 35 -9.84 -5.87 6.21
C THR A 35 -8.59 -5.83 5.33
N HIS A 36 -8.64 -5.21 4.15
CA HIS A 36 -7.56 -5.25 3.17
C HIS A 36 -7.15 -3.87 2.68
N TYR A 37 -5.86 -3.73 2.40
CA TYR A 37 -5.29 -2.65 1.62
C TYR A 37 -4.38 -3.27 0.56
N VAL A 38 -4.61 -2.95 -0.70
CA VAL A 38 -3.89 -3.50 -1.85
C VAL A 38 -2.94 -2.43 -2.38
N TYR A 39 -1.65 -2.72 -2.29
CA TYR A 39 -0.59 -1.93 -2.88
C TYR A 39 -0.52 -2.16 -4.39
N ALA A 40 -1.00 -1.21 -5.19
CA ALA A 40 -0.92 -1.31 -6.65
C ALA A 40 -0.70 0.02 -7.42
N PRO A 41 0.11 0.98 -6.91
CA PRO A 41 0.27 2.28 -7.53
C PRO A 41 0.91 2.15 -8.92
N LYS A 42 0.28 2.74 -9.94
CA LYS A 42 0.69 2.51 -11.33
C LYS A 42 2.00 3.21 -11.71
N ASP A 43 2.34 4.26 -10.97
CA ASP A 43 3.53 5.08 -11.18
C ASP A 43 4.72 4.62 -10.31
N ASP A 44 4.60 3.51 -9.56
CA ASP A 44 5.77 2.84 -8.98
C ASP A 44 6.43 1.95 -10.05
N PRO A 45 7.67 2.28 -10.50
CA PRO A 45 8.33 1.52 -11.55
C PRO A 45 8.52 0.05 -11.17
N ARG A 46 8.82 -0.27 -9.91
CA ARG A 46 9.07 -1.66 -9.48
C ARG A 46 7.78 -2.44 -9.25
N HIS A 47 6.64 -1.77 -9.18
CA HIS A 47 5.33 -2.43 -9.24
C HIS A 47 4.93 -2.76 -10.69
N ARG A 48 5.38 -1.98 -11.68
CA ARG A 48 4.90 -2.06 -13.07
C ARG A 48 6.01 -2.32 -14.10
N GLU A 49 6.73 -1.28 -14.51
CA GLU A 49 7.65 -1.33 -15.66
C GLU A 49 8.89 -2.20 -15.40
N ARG A 50 9.41 -2.12 -14.17
CA ARG A 50 10.60 -2.80 -13.66
C ARG A 50 10.22 -3.89 -12.66
N TRP A 51 9.11 -4.59 -12.87
CA TRP A 51 8.60 -5.59 -11.93
C TRP A 51 9.57 -6.73 -11.60
N ARG A 52 10.55 -7.00 -12.49
CA ARG A 52 11.59 -8.01 -12.29
C ARG A 52 12.70 -7.54 -11.34
N ASP A 53 12.83 -6.24 -11.13
CA ASP A 53 13.90 -5.68 -10.32
C ASP A 53 13.47 -5.66 -8.84
N PRO A 54 14.30 -6.18 -7.92
CA PRO A 54 13.96 -6.16 -6.51
C PRO A 54 13.87 -4.71 -5.99
N TYR A 55 13.03 -4.51 -4.98
CA TYR A 55 13.08 -3.29 -4.19
C TYR A 55 14.46 -3.18 -3.52
N PRO A 56 15.04 -1.97 -3.48
CA PRO A 56 16.31 -1.78 -2.78
C PRO A 56 16.11 -2.15 -1.30
N PRO A 57 17.16 -2.68 -0.64
CA PRO A 57 17.09 -2.97 0.78
C PRO A 57 16.68 -1.70 1.52
N ARG A 58 15.61 -1.82 2.31
CA ARG A 58 15.13 -0.73 3.16
C ARG A 58 16.10 -0.61 4.34
N SER A 59 16.74 0.53 4.51
CA SER A 59 17.44 0.84 5.75
C SER A 59 16.40 1.09 6.83
N TRP A 60 16.15 0.07 7.65
CA TRP A 60 15.36 0.26 8.86
C TRP A 60 16.30 0.77 9.97
N PRO A 61 16.02 1.92 10.62
CA PRO A 61 16.70 2.19 11.88
C PRO A 61 16.35 1.06 12.86
N ALA A 62 17.34 0.57 13.61
CA ALA A 62 17.28 -0.65 14.42
C ALA A 62 16.22 -0.69 15.55
N SER A 63 15.26 0.24 15.59
CA SER A 63 14.40 0.52 16.73
C SER A 63 12.89 0.34 16.48
N ARG A 64 12.45 -0.55 15.59
CA ARG A 64 11.04 -0.99 15.61
C ARG A 64 10.96 -2.51 15.64
N ALA A 65 10.79 -3.02 16.86
CA ALA A 65 10.12 -4.27 17.16
C ALA A 65 8.61 -3.99 17.30
#